data_AF-A0AAE6G8I3-F1
#
_entry.id   AF-A0AAE6G8I3-F1
#
_cell.length_a   1.000
_cell.length_b   1.000
_cell.length_c   1.000
_cell.angle_alpha   90.00
_cell.angle_beta   90.00
_cell.angle_gamma   90.00
#
_symmetry.space_group_name_H-M   'P 1'
#
loop_
_entity.id
_entity.type
_entity.pdbx_description
1 polymer ?
#
loop_
_entity_poly.entity_id
_entity_poly.type
_entity_poly.pdbx_seq_one_letter_code
_entity_poly.pdbx_strand_id
1 'polypeptide(L)'
;MLEPALRTTRCPYCAAPAVVERPPVPGVPEPVFALGFALTHMAAKEHVARWLRSRSRFTRSGIRSAAPGEVRGVYVPAYLYSVLAQARYRASIGENYQETETYRTTENGKTVTRTRTVTRTEWRSLEGELVSYVADVLVTASKGLDNAELEALEPFDLRGLARYTPALISGWVAEEPSLTLAQCQELARKEAVERVGGLLSRSMPGDSHRGLEHQSRLDWEALDVCLLPVWVLAVKYAEDAPPLRVLVNGQTGAVHGEAPISSWKVLSALVALLAVLAVGWLLTGGGR
;
A
#
# COMPACT_ATOMS: atom_id res chain seq x y z
N MET A 1 28.05 7.82 -20.31
CA MET A 1 28.35 7.05 -19.08
C MET A 1 27.02 6.49 -18.60
N LEU A 2 26.88 5.17 -18.48
CA LEU A 2 25.66 4.54 -17.97
C LEU A 2 25.49 4.88 -16.49
N GLU A 3 24.28 5.20 -16.05
CA GLU A 3 24.00 5.40 -14.61
C GLU A 3 24.31 4.10 -13.86
N PRO A 4 25.01 4.15 -12.71
CA PRO A 4 25.44 2.94 -11.99
C PRO A 4 24.28 2.00 -11.64
N ALA A 5 23.09 2.56 -11.36
CA ALA A 5 21.91 1.82 -10.93
C ALA A 5 21.13 1.14 -12.08
N LEU A 6 21.56 1.24 -13.34
CA LEU A 6 20.88 0.62 -14.49
C LEU A 6 21.61 -0.62 -15.00
N ARG A 7 20.87 -1.73 -15.15
CA ARG A 7 21.37 -3.03 -15.64
C ARG A 7 21.16 -3.27 -17.14
N THR A 8 20.43 -2.39 -17.80
CA THR A 8 20.09 -2.51 -19.23
C THR A 8 20.46 -1.25 -19.98
N THR A 9 20.91 -1.40 -21.22
CA THR A 9 21.26 -0.30 -22.13
C THR A 9 20.75 -0.57 -23.53
N ARG A 10 20.82 0.44 -24.41
CA ARG A 10 20.57 0.32 -25.84
C ARG A 10 21.82 0.69 -26.62
N CYS A 11 22.09 -0.06 -27.69
CA CYS A 11 23.17 0.26 -28.61
C CYS A 11 22.89 1.63 -29.28
N PRO A 12 23.83 2.59 -29.22
CA PRO A 12 23.61 3.91 -29.82
C PRO A 12 23.55 3.89 -31.36
N TYR A 13 23.98 2.81 -32.00
CA TYR A 13 24.01 2.69 -33.46
C TYR A 13 22.83 1.94 -34.06
N CYS A 14 22.40 0.83 -33.45
CA CYS A 14 21.34 -0.02 -33.98
C CYS A 14 20.11 -0.13 -33.06
N ALA A 15 20.10 0.57 -31.92
CA ALA A 15 19.05 0.52 -30.91
C ALA A 15 18.77 -0.88 -30.32
N ALA A 16 19.59 -1.88 -30.62
CA ALA A 16 19.47 -3.22 -30.06
C ALA A 16 19.60 -3.17 -28.53
N PRO A 17 18.73 -3.87 -27.80
CA PRO A 17 18.83 -3.94 -26.35
C PRO A 17 20.02 -4.79 -25.93
N ALA A 18 20.70 -4.38 -24.86
CA ALA A 18 21.77 -5.14 -24.25
C ALA A 18 21.62 -5.11 -22.72
N VAL A 19 21.83 -6.25 -22.08
CA VAL A 19 21.99 -6.32 -20.63
C VAL A 19 23.45 -6.07 -20.33
N VAL A 20 23.72 -5.16 -19.39
CA VAL A 20 25.08 -4.81 -19.00
C VAL A 20 25.58 -5.92 -18.08
N GLU A 21 26.44 -6.79 -18.61
CA GLU A 21 27.18 -7.74 -17.80
C GLU A 21 28.29 -6.99 -17.05
N ARG A 22 28.18 -6.94 -15.73
CA ARG A 22 29.22 -6.39 -14.84
C ARG A 22 29.83 -7.53 -14.03
N PRO A 23 31.12 -7.47 -13.70
CA PRO A 23 31.68 -8.34 -12.67
C PRO A 23 30.84 -8.21 -11.39
N PRO A 24 30.62 -9.31 -10.65
CA PRO A 24 29.91 -9.26 -9.38
C PRO A 24 30.51 -8.17 -8.47
N VAL A 25 29.66 -7.22 -8.07
CA VAL A 25 30.06 -6.17 -7.14
C VAL A 25 29.84 -6.70 -5.73
N PRO A 26 30.87 -6.70 -4.85
CA PRO A 26 30.69 -7.14 -3.47
C PRO A 26 29.53 -6.40 -2.79
N GLY A 27 28.57 -7.15 -2.26
CA GLY A 27 27.40 -6.60 -1.56
C GLY A 27 26.20 -6.23 -2.44
N VAL A 28 26.27 -6.39 -3.77
CA VAL A 28 25.11 -6.26 -4.67
C VAL A 28 24.68 -7.65 -5.13
N PRO A 29 23.56 -8.19 -4.61
CA PRO A 29 23.12 -9.53 -4.97
C PRO A 29 22.53 -9.57 -6.38
N GLU A 30 22.74 -10.69 -7.06
CA GLU A 30 22.09 -10.94 -8.34
C GLU A 30 20.62 -11.34 -8.13
N PRO A 31 19.71 -10.90 -9.02
CA PRO A 31 18.34 -11.38 -9.05
C PRO A 31 18.28 -12.89 -9.22
N VAL A 32 17.52 -13.50 -8.34
CA VAL A 32 17.18 -14.93 -8.37
C VAL A 32 15.95 -15.14 -9.25
N PHE A 33 15.02 -14.17 -9.23
CA PHE A 33 13.73 -14.26 -9.87
C PHE A 33 13.32 -12.99 -10.62
N ALA A 34 12.34 -13.11 -11.50
CA ALA A 34 11.66 -11.98 -12.13
C ALA A 34 10.19 -12.30 -12.42
N LEU A 35 9.34 -11.27 -12.37
CA LEU A 35 7.93 -11.35 -12.79
C LEU A 35 7.73 -10.66 -14.14
N GLY A 36 7.09 -11.32 -15.10
CA GLY A 36 6.84 -10.73 -16.41
C GLY A 36 5.77 -9.62 -16.38
N PHE A 37 5.90 -8.63 -17.27
CA PHE A 37 4.81 -7.71 -17.60
C PHE A 37 3.65 -8.50 -18.23
N ALA A 38 2.45 -8.40 -17.64
CA ALA A 38 1.22 -8.94 -18.24
C ALA A 38 0.42 -7.86 -18.99
N LEU A 39 0.55 -6.60 -18.56
CA LEU A 39 -0.10 -5.47 -19.21
C LEU A 39 0.76 -4.88 -20.32
N THR A 40 0.10 -4.42 -21.38
CA THR A 40 0.75 -3.66 -22.45
C THR A 40 0.93 -2.19 -22.06
N HIS A 41 1.79 -1.49 -22.78
CA HIS A 41 1.98 -0.03 -22.66
C HIS A 41 0.67 0.75 -22.78
N MET A 42 -0.18 0.35 -23.72
CA MET A 42 -1.49 0.96 -23.96
C MET A 42 -2.44 0.72 -22.78
N ALA A 43 -2.49 -0.51 -22.26
CA ALA A 43 -3.30 -0.83 -21.08
C ALA A 43 -2.85 0.01 -19.87
N ALA A 44 -1.55 0.15 -19.63
CA ALA A 44 -1.03 0.98 -18.55
C ALA A 44 -1.50 2.45 -18.67
N LYS A 45 -1.45 3.04 -19.87
CA LYS A 45 -1.98 4.39 -20.13
C LYS A 45 -3.47 4.50 -19.82
N GLU A 46 -4.27 3.50 -20.21
CA GLU A 46 -5.71 3.50 -19.96
C GLU A 46 -6.05 3.39 -18.47
N HIS A 47 -5.30 2.59 -17.72
CA HIS A 47 -5.40 2.53 -16.26
C HIS A 47 -5.11 3.89 -15.62
N VAL A 48 -4.03 4.58 -16.04
CA VAL A 48 -3.72 5.93 -15.56
C VAL A 48 -4.79 6.95 -15.95
N ALA A 49 -5.28 6.92 -17.19
CA ALA A 49 -6.33 7.84 -17.64
C ALA A 49 -7.62 7.68 -16.80
N ARG A 50 -8.02 6.45 -16.48
CA ARG A 50 -9.16 6.18 -15.60
C ARG A 50 -8.90 6.69 -14.18
N TRP A 51 -7.71 6.42 -13.65
CA TRP A 51 -7.33 6.86 -12.30
C TRP A 51 -7.31 8.39 -12.15
N LEU A 52 -6.78 9.10 -13.16
CA LEU A 52 -6.77 10.58 -13.22
C LEU A 52 -8.20 11.13 -13.18
N ARG A 53 -9.09 10.59 -14.01
CA ARG A 53 -10.51 11.00 -14.04
C ARG A 53 -11.23 10.74 -12.73
N SER A 54 -10.86 9.68 -12.01
CA SER A 54 -11.48 9.30 -10.73
C SER A 54 -11.01 10.16 -9.55
N ARG A 55 -9.99 11.00 -9.72
CA ARG A 55 -9.47 11.84 -8.63
C ARG A 55 -10.52 12.83 -8.11
N SER A 56 -10.40 13.14 -6.83
CA SER A 56 -11.28 14.09 -6.13
C SER A 56 -11.37 15.43 -6.85
N ARG A 57 -12.52 16.10 -6.79
CA ARG A 57 -12.68 17.48 -7.33
C ARG A 57 -11.76 18.48 -6.63
N PHE A 58 -11.30 18.14 -5.42
CA PHE A 58 -10.36 18.93 -4.63
C PHE A 58 -8.91 18.85 -5.11
N THR A 59 -8.55 17.94 -6.02
CA THR A 59 -7.19 17.95 -6.60
C THR A 59 -6.94 19.22 -7.42
N ARG A 60 -5.67 19.58 -7.65
CA ARG A 60 -5.30 20.70 -8.52
C ARG A 60 -6.00 20.61 -9.88
N SER A 61 -6.29 21.78 -10.46
CA SER A 61 -6.84 21.88 -11.81
C SER A 61 -5.95 21.16 -12.82
N GLY A 62 -6.54 20.62 -13.88
CA GLY A 62 -5.81 19.89 -14.91
C GLY A 62 -5.59 18.40 -14.59
N ILE A 63 -5.49 17.97 -13.33
CA ILE A 63 -5.21 16.55 -13.00
C ILE A 63 -6.26 15.60 -13.61
N ARG A 64 -7.54 15.92 -13.43
CA ARG A 64 -8.63 15.06 -13.92
C ARG A 64 -8.76 15.01 -15.44
N SER A 65 -8.19 15.99 -16.15
CA SER A 65 -8.22 16.12 -17.61
C SER A 65 -6.85 15.87 -18.25
N ALA A 66 -5.82 15.59 -17.46
CA ALA A 66 -4.47 15.37 -17.96
C ALA A 66 -4.42 14.09 -18.79
N ALA A 67 -3.63 14.13 -19.86
CA ALA A 67 -3.32 12.95 -20.64
C ALA A 67 -2.19 12.16 -19.94
N PRO A 68 -2.26 10.82 -19.93
CA PRO A 68 -1.11 10.00 -19.53
C PRO A 68 0.09 10.35 -20.41
N GLY A 69 1.25 10.60 -19.78
CA GLY A 69 2.47 10.93 -20.48
C GLY A 69 3.15 9.74 -21.15
N GLU A 70 4.45 9.86 -21.37
CA GLU A 70 5.28 8.72 -21.78
C GLU A 70 5.24 7.64 -20.68
N VAL A 71 5.07 6.39 -21.10
CA VAL A 71 5.09 5.24 -20.18
C VAL A 71 6.39 4.49 -20.40
N ARG A 72 7.06 4.18 -19.30
CA ARG A 72 8.30 3.41 -19.29
C ARG A 72 8.11 2.17 -18.42
N GLY A 73 8.45 1.01 -18.97
CA GLY A 73 8.46 -0.22 -18.21
C GLY A 73 9.81 -0.38 -17.53
N VAL A 74 9.77 -0.53 -16.21
CA VAL A 74 10.94 -0.65 -15.34
C VAL A 74 10.82 -1.95 -14.54
N TYR A 75 11.86 -2.76 -14.58
CA TYR A 75 12.08 -3.84 -13.63
C TYR A 75 12.72 -3.26 -12.37
N VAL A 76 11.94 -3.20 -11.30
CA VAL A 76 12.37 -2.67 -10.01
C VAL A 76 12.85 -3.83 -9.12
N PRO A 77 14.06 -3.76 -8.56
CA PRO A 77 14.56 -4.79 -7.66
C PRO A 77 13.83 -4.71 -6.32
N ALA A 78 13.39 -5.87 -5.84
CA ALA A 78 12.78 -6.07 -4.53
C ALA A 78 13.34 -7.36 -3.90
N TYR A 79 13.21 -7.49 -2.58
CA TYR A 79 13.41 -8.77 -1.91
C TYR A 79 12.07 -9.44 -1.70
N LEU A 80 11.99 -10.71 -2.09
CA LEU A 80 10.96 -11.64 -1.67
C LEU A 80 11.43 -12.28 -0.36
N TYR A 81 10.74 -11.94 0.73
CA TYR A 81 11.07 -12.36 2.08
C TYR A 81 10.08 -13.41 2.59
N SER A 82 10.63 -14.44 3.22
CA SER A 82 9.86 -15.40 4.00
C SER A 82 10.57 -15.72 5.32
N VAL A 83 9.79 -16.01 6.35
CA VAL A 83 10.28 -16.19 7.70
C VAL A 83 9.32 -17.02 8.53
N LEU A 84 9.86 -17.79 9.48
CA LEU A 84 9.06 -18.34 10.56
C LEU A 84 9.01 -17.34 11.72
N ALA A 85 7.82 -16.88 12.04
CA ALA A 85 7.57 -16.03 13.19
C ALA A 85 7.00 -16.83 14.37
N GLN A 86 7.59 -16.63 15.54
CA GLN A 86 7.08 -17.11 16.81
C GLN A 86 6.69 -15.91 17.66
N ALA A 87 5.39 -15.74 17.90
CA ALA A 87 4.86 -14.60 18.62
C ALA A 87 4.25 -15.01 19.95
N ARG A 88 4.67 -14.36 21.02
CA ARG A 88 3.97 -14.38 22.31
C ARG A 88 3.03 -13.18 22.35
N TYR A 89 1.79 -13.38 22.75
CA TYR A 89 0.81 -12.32 22.77
C TYR A 89 -0.01 -12.33 24.06
N ARG A 90 -0.55 -11.15 24.38
CA ARG A 90 -1.56 -10.94 25.40
C ARG A 90 -2.64 -10.01 24.87
N ALA A 91 -3.88 -10.27 25.23
CA ALA A 91 -5.03 -9.46 24.84
C ALA A 91 -6.16 -9.60 25.86
N SER A 92 -7.17 -8.75 25.74
CA SER A 92 -8.47 -8.96 26.37
C SER A 92 -9.50 -9.30 25.29
N ILE A 93 -10.16 -10.45 25.42
CA ILE A 93 -11.22 -10.91 24.53
C ILE A 93 -12.59 -10.60 25.14
N GLY A 94 -13.54 -10.24 24.30
CA GLY A 94 -14.89 -9.84 24.67
C GLY A 94 -15.92 -10.81 24.12
N GLU A 95 -16.71 -11.41 25.00
CA GLU A 95 -17.87 -12.23 24.64
C GLU A 95 -19.16 -11.43 24.88
N ASN A 96 -19.99 -11.32 23.85
CA ASN A 96 -21.24 -10.60 23.93
C ASN A 96 -22.34 -11.50 24.47
N TYR A 97 -23.08 -10.99 25.45
CA TYR A 97 -24.28 -11.63 25.96
C TYR A 97 -25.43 -10.63 26.02
N GLN A 98 -26.65 -11.14 25.93
CA GLN A 98 -27.86 -10.34 26.01
C GLN A 98 -28.38 -10.34 27.44
N GLU A 99 -28.67 -9.15 27.96
CA GLU A 99 -29.25 -8.97 29.29
C GLU A 99 -30.50 -8.09 29.20
N THR A 100 -31.50 -8.38 30.02
CA THR A 100 -32.71 -7.57 30.11
C THR A 100 -32.49 -6.46 31.13
N GLU A 101 -32.36 -5.21 30.66
CA GLU A 101 -32.22 -4.05 31.52
C GLU A 101 -33.58 -3.40 31.78
N THR A 102 -33.89 -3.17 33.06
CA THR A 102 -35.11 -2.47 33.48
C THR A 102 -34.81 -0.98 33.65
N TYR A 103 -35.60 -0.13 33.00
CA TYR A 103 -35.48 1.33 33.13
C TYR A 103 -36.85 1.96 33.38
N ARG A 104 -36.84 3.14 34.02
CA ARG A 104 -38.05 3.94 34.23
C ARG A 104 -38.10 5.04 33.18
N THR A 105 -39.26 5.24 32.59
CA THR A 105 -39.53 6.33 31.66
C THR A 105 -40.88 6.96 31.97
N THR A 106 -41.12 8.17 31.49
CA THR A 106 -42.40 8.85 31.68
C THR A 106 -43.22 8.73 30.41
N GLU A 107 -44.32 7.99 30.46
CA GLU A 107 -45.33 7.96 29.40
C GLU A 107 -46.60 8.59 29.94
N ASN A 108 -47.16 9.57 29.20
CA ASN A 108 -48.40 10.26 29.58
C ASN A 108 -48.38 10.88 31.00
N GLY A 109 -47.24 11.44 31.42
CA GLY A 109 -47.08 12.08 32.72
C GLY A 109 -46.99 11.13 33.92
N LYS A 110 -46.94 9.80 33.67
CA LYS A 110 -46.75 8.78 34.71
C LYS A 110 -45.42 8.05 34.52
N THR A 111 -44.71 7.83 35.62
CA THR A 111 -43.51 6.99 35.64
C THR A 111 -43.91 5.54 35.40
N VAL A 112 -43.52 4.97 34.27
CA VAL A 112 -43.72 3.57 33.89
C VAL A 112 -42.38 2.84 33.87
N THR A 113 -42.39 1.57 34.27
CA THR A 113 -41.21 0.69 34.22
C THR A 113 -41.26 -0.11 32.93
N ARG A 114 -40.18 -0.08 32.15
CA ARG A 114 -40.02 -0.81 30.89
C ARG A 114 -38.75 -1.64 30.92
N THR A 115 -38.70 -2.67 30.11
CA THR A 115 -37.52 -3.51 29.90
C THR A 115 -37.04 -3.36 28.48
N ARG A 116 -35.73 -3.33 28.27
CA ARG A 116 -35.11 -3.43 26.96
C ARG A 116 -34.00 -4.48 26.99
N THR A 117 -33.80 -5.15 25.86
CA THR A 117 -32.64 -6.02 25.68
C THR A 117 -31.43 -5.15 25.41
N VAL A 118 -30.36 -5.34 26.18
CA VAL A 118 -29.07 -4.68 25.97
C VAL A 118 -27.98 -5.72 25.75
N THR A 119 -27.09 -5.46 24.80
CA THR A 119 -25.87 -6.24 24.63
C THR A 119 -24.83 -5.76 25.64
N ARG A 120 -24.32 -6.67 26.46
CA ARG A 120 -23.17 -6.45 27.34
C ARG A 120 -22.00 -7.30 26.84
N THR A 121 -20.78 -6.86 27.12
CA THR A 121 -19.56 -7.57 26.74
C THR A 121 -18.81 -7.95 28.01
N GLU A 122 -18.62 -9.25 28.23
CA GLU A 122 -17.75 -9.77 29.29
C GLU A 122 -16.32 -9.83 28.76
N TRP A 123 -15.38 -9.22 29.47
CA TRP A 123 -13.97 -9.17 29.08
C TRP A 123 -13.14 -10.14 29.90
N ARG A 124 -12.34 -10.98 29.22
CA ARG A 124 -11.40 -11.91 29.85
C ARG A 124 -9.99 -11.72 29.29
N SER A 125 -8.97 -11.96 30.11
CA SER A 125 -7.58 -11.96 29.65
C SER A 125 -7.27 -13.23 28.87
N LEU A 126 -6.56 -13.07 27.76
CA LEU A 126 -6.03 -14.16 26.95
C LEU A 126 -4.55 -13.95 26.73
N GLU A 127 -3.76 -14.96 27.02
CA GLU A 127 -2.34 -15.01 26.68
C GLU A 127 -2.07 -16.29 25.89
N GLY A 128 -1.12 -16.23 24.96
CA GLY A 128 -0.82 -17.37 24.12
C GLY A 128 0.43 -17.20 23.28
N GLU A 129 0.71 -18.25 22.52
CA GLU A 129 1.77 -18.27 21.53
C GLU A 129 1.19 -18.60 20.16
N LEU A 130 1.72 -17.96 19.13
CA LEU A 130 1.40 -18.21 17.73
C LEU A 130 2.70 -18.51 16.98
N VAL A 131 2.74 -19.64 16.30
CA VAL A 131 3.77 -19.92 15.31
C VAL A 131 3.14 -19.76 13.94
N SER A 132 3.74 -18.91 13.11
CA SER A 132 3.24 -18.61 11.77
C SER A 132 4.38 -18.54 10.76
N TYR A 133 4.15 -19.10 9.59
CA TYR A 133 5.04 -18.90 8.45
C TYR A 133 4.54 -17.68 7.66
N VAL A 134 5.35 -16.62 7.65
CA VAL A 134 5.07 -15.40 6.89
C VAL A 134 5.84 -15.51 5.59
N ALA A 135 5.10 -15.58 4.48
CA ALA A 135 5.66 -15.65 3.14
C ALA A 135 5.24 -14.42 2.33
N ASP A 136 5.83 -14.29 1.14
CA ASP A 136 5.40 -13.35 0.12
C ASP A 136 5.41 -11.89 0.60
N VAL A 137 6.40 -11.55 1.42
CA VAL A 137 6.68 -10.16 1.83
C VAL A 137 7.59 -9.55 0.77
N LEU A 138 7.12 -8.51 0.08
CA LEU A 138 7.90 -7.81 -0.93
C LEU A 138 8.39 -6.48 -0.35
N VAL A 139 9.70 -6.29 -0.30
CA VAL A 139 10.27 -5.00 0.09
C VAL A 139 11.18 -4.44 -0.98
N THR A 140 11.16 -3.12 -1.15
CA THR A 140 11.98 -2.47 -2.17
C THR A 140 13.47 -2.68 -1.90
N ALA A 141 14.23 -2.90 -2.98
CA ALA A 141 15.68 -2.80 -2.98
C ALA A 141 16.16 -1.61 -3.82
N SER A 142 15.24 -0.73 -4.22
CA SER A 142 15.51 0.47 -5.01
C SER A 142 15.41 1.75 -4.18
N LYS A 143 16.25 2.74 -4.49
CA LYS A 143 16.07 4.13 -4.05
C LYS A 143 15.10 4.92 -4.94
N GLY A 144 14.82 4.42 -6.15
CA GLY A 144 13.92 5.07 -7.10
C GLY A 144 12.44 4.86 -6.79
N LEU A 145 12.11 3.78 -6.10
CA LEU A 145 10.77 3.40 -5.68
C LEU A 145 10.82 3.03 -4.19
N ASP A 146 10.15 3.82 -3.36
CA ASP A 146 10.17 3.59 -1.90
C ASP A 146 9.25 2.42 -1.50
N ASN A 147 9.33 1.95 -0.24
CA ASN A 147 8.58 0.77 0.18
C ASN A 147 7.06 1.03 0.20
N ALA A 148 6.62 2.24 0.54
CA ALA A 148 5.20 2.57 0.59
C ALA A 148 4.59 2.62 -0.82
N GLU A 149 5.36 3.09 -1.80
CA GLU A 149 5.00 3.02 -3.21
C GLU A 149 4.92 1.56 -3.69
N LEU A 150 5.85 0.70 -3.26
CA LEU A 150 5.79 -0.73 -3.58
C LEU A 150 4.52 -1.39 -3.01
N GLU A 151 4.28 -1.20 -1.71
CA GLU A 151 3.10 -1.70 -1.00
C GLU A 151 1.80 -1.21 -1.67
N ALA A 152 1.77 0.04 -2.16
CA ALA A 152 0.59 0.58 -2.85
C ALA A 152 0.36 -0.01 -4.24
N LEU A 153 1.37 -0.68 -4.84
CA LEU A 153 1.23 -1.41 -6.09
C LEU A 153 0.84 -2.88 -5.88
N GLU A 154 0.93 -3.40 -4.65
CA GLU A 154 0.52 -4.75 -4.33
C GLU A 154 -1.00 -4.98 -4.50
N PRO A 155 -1.43 -6.23 -4.76
CA PRO A 155 -0.61 -7.45 -4.85
C PRO A 155 0.03 -7.66 -6.22
N PHE A 156 1.21 -8.28 -6.22
CA PHE A 156 1.80 -8.92 -7.40
C PHE A 156 1.40 -10.40 -7.46
N ASP A 157 1.23 -10.95 -8.67
CA ASP A 157 0.92 -12.38 -8.83
C ASP A 157 2.22 -13.18 -8.85
N LEU A 158 2.64 -13.63 -7.66
CA LEU A 158 3.87 -14.39 -7.44
C LEU A 158 3.84 -15.80 -8.03
N ARG A 159 2.69 -16.30 -8.49
CA ARG A 159 2.63 -17.58 -9.22
C ARG A 159 3.33 -17.51 -10.58
N GLY A 160 3.50 -16.30 -11.11
CA GLY A 160 4.25 -16.03 -12.34
C GLY A 160 5.76 -15.86 -12.15
N LEU A 161 6.29 -16.10 -10.93
CA LEU A 161 7.69 -15.94 -10.62
C LEU A 161 8.54 -16.93 -11.44
N ALA A 162 9.42 -16.40 -12.28
CA ALA A 162 10.34 -17.19 -13.09
C ALA A 162 11.78 -17.02 -12.61
N ARG A 163 12.61 -18.06 -12.76
CA ARG A 163 14.06 -17.95 -12.51
C ARG A 163 14.63 -16.87 -13.43
N TYR A 164 15.40 -15.95 -12.85
CA TYR A 164 15.99 -14.87 -13.60
C TYR A 164 16.93 -15.39 -14.71
N THR A 165 16.76 -14.82 -15.90
CA THR A 165 17.73 -14.90 -17.00
C THR A 165 17.84 -13.52 -17.64
N PRO A 166 19.01 -13.13 -18.18
CA PRO A 166 19.16 -11.84 -18.87
C PRO A 166 18.13 -11.62 -19.99
N ALA A 167 17.70 -12.70 -20.65
CA ALA A 167 16.69 -12.64 -21.71
C ALA A 167 15.33 -12.11 -21.23
N LEU A 168 14.92 -12.37 -19.98
CA LEU A 168 13.62 -11.93 -19.44
C LEU A 168 13.48 -10.42 -19.33
N ILE A 169 14.59 -9.73 -19.10
CA ILE A 169 14.63 -8.27 -18.93
C ILE A 169 15.18 -7.55 -20.16
N SER A 170 15.59 -8.30 -21.18
CA SER A 170 16.10 -7.72 -22.42
C SER A 170 15.04 -6.83 -23.07
N GLY A 171 15.44 -5.61 -23.44
CA GLY A 171 14.53 -4.61 -24.02
C GLY A 171 13.84 -3.70 -23.02
N TRP A 172 13.86 -4.05 -21.74
CA TRP A 172 13.28 -3.27 -20.65
C TRP A 172 14.34 -2.42 -19.96
N VAL A 173 13.89 -1.41 -19.20
CA VAL A 173 14.76 -0.77 -18.21
C VAL A 173 14.78 -1.67 -16.99
N ALA A 174 15.94 -2.07 -16.49
CA ALA A 174 16.05 -2.79 -15.23
C ALA A 174 17.01 -2.07 -14.29
N GLU A 175 16.58 -1.86 -13.06
CA GLU A 175 17.40 -1.30 -12.00
C GLU A 175 18.23 -2.39 -11.31
N GLU A 176 19.35 -1.99 -10.73
CA GLU A 176 20.12 -2.79 -9.79
C GLU A 176 19.75 -2.44 -8.34
N PRO A 177 19.84 -3.40 -7.40
CA PRO A 177 19.69 -3.11 -5.97
C PRO A 177 20.59 -1.94 -5.56
N SER A 178 19.99 -0.90 -5.00
CA SER A 178 20.67 0.33 -4.56
C SER A 178 20.54 0.59 -3.06
N LEU A 179 19.71 -0.19 -2.36
CA LEU A 179 19.67 -0.30 -0.91
C LEU A 179 20.57 -1.45 -0.44
N THR A 180 21.09 -1.34 0.78
CA THR A 180 21.89 -2.42 1.38
C THR A 180 20.98 -3.56 1.86
N LEU A 181 21.52 -4.78 1.93
CA LEU A 181 20.80 -5.93 2.47
C LEU A 181 20.25 -5.65 3.87
N ALA A 182 21.01 -4.98 4.74
CA ALA A 182 20.57 -4.65 6.10
C ALA A 182 19.33 -3.74 6.10
N GLN A 183 19.28 -2.74 5.21
CA GLN A 183 18.12 -1.85 5.07
C GLN A 183 16.88 -2.63 4.59
N CYS A 184 17.03 -3.47 3.56
CA CYS A 184 15.92 -4.29 3.07
C CYS A 184 15.45 -5.30 4.11
N GLN A 185 16.36 -5.92 4.87
CA GLN A 185 16.01 -6.86 5.91
C GLN A 185 15.26 -6.18 7.07
N GLU A 186 15.62 -4.96 7.44
CA GLU A 186 14.87 -4.18 8.44
C GLU A 186 13.43 -3.91 7.99
N LEU A 187 13.24 -3.48 6.73
CA LEU A 187 11.92 -3.30 6.13
C LEU A 187 11.11 -4.60 6.16
N ALA A 188 11.71 -5.70 5.71
CA ALA A 188 11.04 -7.00 5.60
C ALA A 188 10.62 -7.54 6.97
N ARG A 189 11.50 -7.43 7.98
CA ARG A 189 11.20 -7.83 9.36
C ARG A 189 10.07 -6.99 9.95
N LYS A 190 10.08 -5.67 9.72
CA LYS A 190 9.02 -4.79 10.19
C LYS A 190 7.66 -5.21 9.61
N GLU A 191 7.58 -5.38 8.29
CA GLU A 191 6.33 -5.77 7.63
C GLU A 191 5.87 -7.17 8.06
N ALA A 192 6.79 -8.13 8.21
CA ALA A 192 6.45 -9.46 8.71
C ALA A 192 5.87 -9.42 10.13
N VAL A 193 6.43 -8.60 11.02
CA VAL A 193 5.91 -8.40 12.38
C VAL A 193 4.51 -7.76 12.33
N GLU A 194 4.27 -6.80 11.45
CA GLU A 194 2.95 -6.20 11.24
C GLU A 194 1.92 -7.23 10.71
N ARG A 195 2.31 -8.08 9.76
CA ARG A 195 1.48 -9.19 9.26
C ARG A 195 1.12 -10.18 10.37
N VAL A 196 2.06 -10.49 11.26
CA VAL A 196 1.82 -11.33 12.45
C VAL A 196 0.81 -10.67 13.40
N GLY A 197 0.95 -9.36 13.66
CA GLY A 197 -0.01 -8.62 14.47
C GLY A 197 -1.41 -8.62 13.88
N GLY A 198 -1.52 -8.43 12.55
CA GLY A 198 -2.79 -8.54 11.83
C GLY A 198 -3.40 -9.94 11.87
N LEU A 199 -2.57 -10.99 11.77
CA LEU A 199 -3.01 -12.37 11.90
C LEU A 199 -3.55 -12.63 13.31
N LEU A 200 -2.81 -12.24 14.35
CA LEU A 200 -3.24 -12.34 15.75
C LEU A 200 -4.57 -11.64 15.98
N SER A 201 -4.72 -10.40 15.52
CA SER A 201 -5.97 -9.63 15.67
C SER A 201 -7.17 -10.35 15.05
N ARG A 202 -7.00 -10.93 13.85
CA ARG A 202 -8.08 -11.67 13.16
C ARG A 202 -8.36 -13.05 13.75
N SER A 203 -7.38 -13.66 14.42
CA SER A 203 -7.50 -14.99 15.02
C SER A 203 -7.94 -14.96 16.49
N MET A 204 -8.15 -13.79 17.09
CA MET A 204 -8.62 -13.70 18.48
C MET A 204 -9.99 -14.36 18.62
N PRO A 205 -10.19 -15.21 19.64
CA PRO A 205 -11.51 -15.76 19.94
C PRO A 205 -12.43 -14.68 20.55
N GLY A 206 -13.73 -14.97 20.57
CA GLY A 206 -14.76 -14.06 21.05
C GLY A 206 -15.30 -13.15 19.95
N ASP A 207 -16.20 -12.24 20.32
CA ASP A 207 -16.85 -11.29 19.39
C ASP A 207 -16.01 -10.04 19.16
N SER A 208 -15.08 -9.74 20.07
CA SER A 208 -14.21 -8.58 20.00
C SER A 208 -12.93 -8.80 20.81
N HIS A 209 -11.92 -7.98 20.57
CA HIS A 209 -10.70 -7.95 21.38
C HIS A 209 -10.20 -6.52 21.59
N ARG A 210 -9.40 -6.30 22.63
CA ARG A 210 -8.74 -5.02 22.92
C ARG A 210 -7.39 -5.24 23.61
N GLY A 211 -6.52 -4.23 23.53
CA GLY A 211 -5.21 -4.27 24.20
C GLY A 211 -4.34 -5.43 23.72
N LEU A 212 -4.40 -5.77 22.44
CA LEU A 212 -3.52 -6.78 21.86
C LEU A 212 -2.10 -6.24 21.83
N GLU A 213 -1.21 -6.95 22.51
CA GLU A 213 0.22 -6.73 22.47
C GLU A 213 0.90 -8.04 22.09
N HIS A 214 1.96 -7.97 21.30
CA HIS A 214 2.75 -9.15 20.95
C HIS A 214 4.23 -8.83 20.84
N GLN A 215 5.04 -9.87 21.04
CA GLN A 215 6.47 -9.85 20.76
C GLN A 215 6.77 -11.02 19.84
N SER A 216 7.31 -10.70 18.66
CA SER A 216 7.60 -11.69 17.63
C SER A 216 9.11 -11.91 17.54
N ARG A 217 9.51 -13.17 17.65
CA ARG A 217 10.84 -13.64 17.27
C ARG A 217 10.77 -14.15 15.83
N LEU A 218 11.77 -13.81 15.04
CA LEU A 218 11.90 -14.18 13.64
C LEU A 218 13.06 -15.18 13.51
N ASP A 219 12.76 -16.37 13.00
CA ASP A 219 13.72 -17.45 12.78
C ASP A 219 13.61 -17.96 11.32
N TRP A 220 14.68 -18.56 10.80
CA TRP A 220 14.72 -19.13 9.43
C TRP A 220 14.33 -18.12 8.33
N GLU A 221 14.96 -16.95 8.38
CA GLU A 221 14.79 -15.88 7.41
C GLU A 221 15.39 -16.24 6.04
N ALA A 222 14.62 -16.05 4.97
CA ALA A 222 15.08 -16.17 3.59
C ALA A 222 14.74 -14.90 2.80
N LEU A 223 15.73 -14.34 2.10
CA LEU A 223 15.62 -13.15 1.26
C LEU A 223 16.16 -13.47 -0.12
N ASP A 224 15.28 -13.49 -1.12
CA ASP A 224 15.67 -13.66 -2.52
C ASP A 224 15.42 -12.37 -3.30
N VAL A 225 16.41 -11.90 -4.07
CA VAL A 225 16.21 -10.75 -4.95
C VAL A 225 15.30 -11.16 -6.11
N CYS A 226 14.25 -10.38 -6.34
CA CYS A 226 13.35 -10.51 -7.48
C CYS A 226 13.22 -9.17 -8.23
N LEU A 227 12.91 -9.25 -9.52
CA LEU A 227 12.61 -8.08 -10.35
C LEU A 227 11.11 -7.98 -10.60
N LEU A 228 10.52 -6.85 -10.18
CA LEU A 228 9.09 -6.59 -10.28
C LEU A 228 8.78 -5.68 -11.48
N PRO A 229 7.75 -5.98 -12.29
CA PRO A 229 7.38 -5.21 -13.45
C PRO A 229 6.54 -3.99 -13.03
N VAL A 230 7.09 -2.79 -13.18
CA VAL A 230 6.40 -1.54 -12.85
C VAL A 230 6.39 -0.62 -14.07
N TRP A 231 5.22 -0.08 -14.39
CA TRP A 231 5.12 1.02 -15.35
C TRP A 231 5.23 2.35 -14.63
N VAL A 232 6.12 3.21 -15.12
CA VAL A 232 6.33 4.57 -14.59
C VAL A 232 5.89 5.57 -15.63
N LEU A 233 5.03 6.51 -15.22
CA LEU A 233 4.52 7.59 -16.05
C LEU A 233 4.80 8.94 -15.39
N ALA A 234 5.09 9.93 -16.22
CA ALA A 234 5.14 11.34 -15.83
C ALA A 234 3.95 12.09 -16.44
N VAL A 235 2.99 12.49 -15.61
CA VAL A 235 1.76 13.16 -16.04
C VAL A 235 1.90 14.67 -15.86
N LYS A 236 1.96 15.42 -16.96
CA LYS A 236 1.93 16.88 -16.93
C LYS A 236 0.47 17.36 -16.82
N TYR A 237 0.15 18.02 -15.70
CA TYR A 237 -1.21 18.52 -15.42
C TYR A 237 -1.32 20.05 -15.43
N ALA A 238 -0.19 20.77 -15.37
CA ALA A 238 -0.08 22.21 -15.47
C ALA A 238 1.27 22.58 -16.10
N GLU A 239 1.39 23.78 -16.66
CA GLU A 239 2.64 24.25 -17.30
C GLU A 239 3.72 24.62 -16.29
N ASP A 240 3.32 25.17 -15.15
CA ASP A 240 4.17 25.71 -14.08
C ASP A 240 4.43 24.72 -12.94
N ALA A 241 4.00 23.46 -13.09
CA ALA A 241 4.12 22.44 -12.05
C ALA A 241 5.01 21.26 -12.49
N PRO A 242 5.74 20.63 -11.54
CA PRO A 242 6.46 19.40 -11.84
C PRO A 242 5.47 18.31 -12.28
N PRO A 243 5.88 17.40 -13.18
CA PRO A 243 5.02 16.30 -13.60
C PRO A 243 4.70 15.39 -12.41
N LEU A 244 3.45 14.94 -12.36
CA LEU A 244 2.99 13.95 -11.38
C LEU A 244 3.54 12.58 -11.78
N ARG A 245 4.38 11.99 -10.94
CA ARG A 245 4.79 10.58 -11.07
C ARG A 245 3.59 9.69 -10.77
N VAL A 246 3.30 8.77 -11.68
CA VAL A 246 2.26 7.75 -11.53
C VAL A 246 2.89 6.40 -11.80
N LEU A 247 2.72 5.47 -10.87
CA LEU A 247 3.22 4.11 -10.92
C LEU A 247 2.05 3.16 -11.20
N VAL A 248 2.29 2.11 -11.98
CA VAL A 248 1.30 1.09 -12.25
C VAL A 248 1.91 -0.30 -12.14
N ASN A 249 1.26 -1.19 -11.42
CA ASN A 249 1.63 -2.59 -11.35
C ASN A 249 1.55 -3.22 -12.75
N GLY A 250 2.66 -3.81 -13.21
CA GLY A 250 2.79 -4.36 -14.56
C GLY A 250 1.98 -5.62 -14.85
N GLN A 251 1.40 -6.25 -13.82
CA GLN A 251 0.51 -7.41 -13.94
C GLN A 251 -0.97 -7.04 -13.76
N THR A 252 -1.30 -6.30 -12.69
CA THR A 252 -2.70 -6.07 -12.28
C THR A 252 -3.26 -4.74 -12.76
N GLY A 253 -2.40 -3.76 -13.04
CA GLY A 253 -2.83 -2.41 -13.39
C GLY A 253 -3.27 -1.57 -12.19
N ALA A 254 -2.97 -2.00 -10.96
CA ALA A 254 -3.10 -1.16 -9.77
C ALA A 254 -2.29 0.13 -9.97
N VAL A 255 -2.91 1.29 -9.72
CA VAL A 255 -2.32 2.61 -10.00
C VAL A 255 -2.07 3.35 -8.70
N HIS A 256 -0.82 3.78 -8.49
CA HIS A 256 -0.42 4.63 -7.38
C HIS A 256 0.12 5.98 -7.89
N GLY A 257 -0.15 7.06 -7.15
CA GLY A 257 0.36 8.39 -7.45
C GLY A 257 -0.19 9.44 -6.50
N GLU A 258 0.64 10.41 -6.11
CA GLU A 258 0.25 11.45 -5.16
C GLU A 258 -0.32 12.68 -5.86
N ALA A 259 -1.60 12.63 -6.22
CA ALA A 259 -2.27 13.76 -6.87
C ALA A 259 -2.43 14.96 -5.91
N PRO A 260 -1.76 16.11 -6.16
CA PRO A 260 -1.75 17.22 -5.20
C PRO A 260 -3.14 17.84 -5.05
N ILE A 261 -3.52 18.12 -3.80
CA ILE A 261 -4.77 18.78 -3.43
C ILE A 261 -4.63 20.29 -3.63
N SER A 262 -5.70 20.96 -4.06
CA SER A 262 -5.78 22.40 -4.18
C SER A 262 -6.28 23.01 -2.87
N SER A 263 -5.37 23.65 -2.12
CA SER A 263 -5.71 24.33 -0.86
C SER A 263 -6.81 25.36 -1.04
N TRP A 264 -6.84 26.08 -2.17
CA TRP A 264 -7.90 27.04 -2.48
C TRP A 264 -9.28 26.39 -2.63
N LYS A 265 -9.37 25.22 -3.27
CA LYS A 265 -10.65 24.49 -3.41
C LYS A 265 -11.14 23.93 -2.08
N VAL A 266 -10.22 23.50 -1.22
CA VAL A 266 -10.56 23.02 0.13
C VAL A 266 -11.04 24.18 0.99
N LEU A 267 -10.30 25.30 0.98
CA LEU A 267 -10.65 26.51 1.72
C LEU A 267 -12.01 27.06 1.28
N SER A 268 -12.25 27.17 -0.03
CA SER A 268 -13.52 27.69 -0.55
C SER A 268 -14.71 26.80 -0.17
N ALA A 269 -14.54 25.47 -0.17
CA ALA A 269 -15.57 24.56 0.28
C ALA A 269 -15.84 24.67 1.78
N LEU A 270 -14.80 24.87 2.60
CA LEU A 270 -14.95 25.08 4.05
C LEU A 270 -15.70 26.39 4.34
N VAL A 271 -15.33 27.48 3.67
CA VAL A 271 -16.00 28.78 3.80
C VAL A 271 -17.47 28.68 3.37
N ALA A 272 -17.75 28.00 2.24
CA ALA A 272 -19.12 27.79 1.79
C ALA A 272 -19.95 26.98 2.81
N LEU A 273 -19.37 25.94 3.40
CA LEU A 273 -20.04 25.14 4.44
C LEU A 273 -20.36 25.99 5.68
N LEU A 274 -19.39 26.79 6.16
CA LEU A 274 -19.60 27.68 7.31
C LEU A 274 -20.67 28.74 7.04
N ALA A 275 -20.72 29.29 5.82
CA ALA A 275 -21.75 30.25 5.43
C ALA A 275 -23.16 29.60 5.45
N VAL A 276 -23.30 28.38 4.95
CA VAL A 276 -24.58 27.63 4.98
C VAL A 276 -25.01 27.35 6.42
N LEU A 277 -24.08 26.94 7.28
CA LEU A 277 -24.39 26.70 8.70
C LEU A 277 -24.78 27.98 9.43
N ALA A 278 -24.12 29.12 9.14
CA ALA A 278 -24.45 30.42 9.73
C ALA A 278 -25.84 30.89 9.29
N VAL A 279 -26.19 30.75 8.00
CA VAL A 279 -27.53 31.07 7.49
C VAL A 279 -28.58 30.15 8.11
N GLY A 280 -28.31 28.85 8.19
CA GLY A 280 -29.19 27.89 8.84
C GLY A 280 -29.43 28.25 10.32
N TRP A 281 -28.36 28.57 11.05
CA TRP A 281 -28.45 29.02 12.44
C TRP A 281 -29.25 30.31 12.59
N LEU A 282 -29.05 31.30 11.72
CA LEU A 282 -29.83 32.55 11.73
C LEU A 282 -31.33 32.27 11.46
N LEU A 283 -31.65 31.37 10.53
CA LEU A 283 -33.03 31.01 10.21
C LEU A 283 -33.72 30.19 11.32
N THR A 284 -32.98 29.35 12.07
CA THR A 284 -33.54 28.55 13.17
C THR A 284 -33.44 29.21 14.54
N GLY A 285 -32.49 30.13 14.72
CA GLY A 285 -32.16 30.78 15.99
C GLY A 285 -32.70 32.21 16.13
N GLY A 286 -33.09 32.86 15.04
CA GLY A 286 -33.70 34.20 15.04
C GLY A 286 -35.20 34.24 15.36
N GLY A 287 -35.79 33.13 15.82
CA GLY A 287 -37.21 32.97 16.14
C GLY A 287 -37.54 32.82 17.62
N ARG A 288 -36.73 33.39 18.53
CA ARG A 288 -37.09 33.58 19.95
C ARG A 288 -36.94 35.04 20.34
#